data_AF-A0A524QLA8-F1
#
_entry.id   AF-A0A524QLA8-F1
#
_cell.length_a   1.000
_cell.length_b   1.000
_cell.length_c   1.000
_cell.angle_alpha   90.00
_cell.angle_beta   90.00
_cell.angle_gamma   90.00
#
_symmetry.space_group_name_H-M   'P 1'
#
loop_
_entity.id
_entity.type
_entity.pdbx_description
1 polymer ?
#
loop_
_entity_poly.entity_id
_entity_poly.type
_entity_poly.pdbx_seq_one_letter_code
_entity_poly.pdbx_strand_id
1 'polypeptide(L)'
;MKNTIFISCLIACLTMAVTSCEIDDFPGPDAQVFGAIRDSLDGALVEQDIQTGSQIEVQELGFQTLVSQFWVIKNNGEYRNNLVFSNDYDIYMRNGNYFPYTLKNVTIEPVENEIDFLVVPYIRVKNCTIAHDQANNRIVATFTLEAGKPVVKVKSIRLYAFSDQYVGEYIKFATTGTGFSQVFSPTIAINPATTYTLSIDLASNSTLIKPGRSYFFRVGAMADVTGVGTIRTNYAPNVKVTL
;
A
#
# COMPACT_ATOMS: atom_id res chain seq x y z
N MET A 1 -31.87 28.21 63.09
CA MET A 1 -32.66 27.82 61.89
C MET A 1 -31.99 28.24 60.58
N LYS A 2 -31.51 29.49 60.42
CA LYS A 2 -30.79 29.92 59.20
C LYS A 2 -29.48 29.15 58.93
N ASN A 3 -28.65 28.90 59.95
CA ASN A 3 -27.36 28.20 59.77
C ASN A 3 -27.52 26.70 59.46
N THR A 4 -28.57 26.05 59.98
CA THR A 4 -28.85 24.64 59.71
C THR A 4 -29.32 24.42 58.26
N ILE A 5 -30.14 25.33 57.71
CA ILE A 5 -30.57 25.27 56.30
C ILE A 5 -29.38 25.51 55.35
N PHE A 6 -28.48 26.44 55.70
CA PHE A 6 -27.29 26.72 54.90
C PHE A 6 -26.32 25.54 54.86
N ILE A 7 -26.11 24.86 56.00
CA ILE A 7 -25.27 23.65 56.09
C ILE A 7 -25.91 22.50 55.31
N SER A 8 -27.23 22.31 55.38
CA SER A 8 -27.93 21.28 54.59
C SER A 8 -27.86 21.53 53.09
N CYS A 9 -27.97 22.79 52.63
CA CYS A 9 -27.76 23.15 51.23
C CYS A 9 -26.31 22.93 50.78
N LEU A 10 -25.33 23.25 51.62
CA LEU A 10 -23.91 23.06 51.29
C LEU A 10 -23.56 21.57 51.18
N ILE A 11 -24.08 20.72 52.07
CA ILE A 11 -23.91 19.27 52.02
C ILE A 11 -24.58 18.68 50.77
N ALA A 12 -25.79 19.13 50.43
CA ALA A 12 -26.50 18.68 49.22
C ALA A 12 -25.74 19.06 47.92
N CYS A 13 -25.19 20.29 47.85
CA CYS A 13 -24.34 20.72 46.73
C CYS A 13 -23.03 19.94 46.65
N LEU A 14 -22.42 19.59 47.79
CA LEU A 14 -21.18 18.79 47.82
C LEU A 14 -21.43 17.33 47.41
N THR A 15 -22.59 16.76 47.77
CA THR A 15 -23.01 15.41 47.33
C THR A 15 -23.34 15.34 45.84
N MET A 16 -23.82 16.43 45.24
CA MET A 16 -24.03 16.52 43.78
C MET A 16 -22.73 16.75 42.99
N ALA A 17 -21.70 17.32 43.61
CA ALA A 17 -20.40 17.58 42.98
C ALA A 17 -19.50 16.34 42.88
N VAL A 18 -19.78 15.27 43.64
CA VAL A 18 -19.01 14.01 43.63
C VAL A 18 -19.65 12.89 42.79
N THR A 19 -20.87 13.10 42.27
CA THR A 19 -21.55 12.11 41.40
C THR A 19 -21.27 12.30 39.91
N SER A 20 -20.46 13.30 39.51
CA SER A 20 -20.16 13.61 38.10
C SER A 20 -18.76 13.19 37.65
N CYS A 21 -18.13 12.21 38.31
CA CYS A 21 -16.91 11.57 37.85
C CYS A 21 -17.21 10.09 37.56
N GLU A 22 -18.07 9.83 36.57
CA GLU A 22 -17.89 8.58 35.84
C GLU A 22 -16.58 8.72 35.08
N ILE A 23 -15.63 7.85 35.38
CA ILE A 23 -14.43 7.70 34.58
C ILE A 23 -14.91 7.26 33.19
N ASP A 24 -14.62 8.08 32.18
CA ASP A 24 -14.89 7.83 30.75
C ASP A 24 -13.91 6.77 30.23
N ASP A 25 -14.00 5.54 30.77
CA ASP A 25 -13.19 4.39 30.38
C ASP A 25 -13.89 3.62 29.28
N PHE A 26 -14.01 4.22 28.09
CA PHE A 26 -14.22 3.39 26.91
C PHE A 26 -12.92 2.62 26.65
N PRO A 27 -12.92 1.28 26.64
CA PRO A 27 -11.70 0.52 26.38
C PRO A 27 -11.15 0.93 25.02
N GLY A 28 -9.84 1.20 24.97
CA GLY A 28 -9.15 1.48 23.72
C GLY A 28 -8.98 0.21 22.88
N PRO A 29 -8.37 0.33 21.68
CA PRO A 29 -8.02 -0.82 20.87
C PRO A 29 -7.18 -1.84 21.65
N ASP A 30 -7.58 -3.10 21.62
CA ASP A 30 -7.04 -4.22 22.39
C ASP A 30 -6.41 -5.32 21.52
N ALA A 31 -6.45 -5.16 20.20
CA ALA A 31 -5.92 -6.10 19.22
C ALA A 31 -4.89 -5.46 18.28
N GLN A 32 -4.07 -6.31 17.68
CA GLN A 32 -3.09 -5.95 16.66
C GLN A 32 -3.22 -6.89 15.47
N VAL A 33 -3.02 -6.36 14.27
CA VAL A 33 -3.05 -7.14 13.03
C VAL A 33 -1.79 -6.88 12.21
N PHE A 34 -1.22 -7.94 11.65
CA PHE A 34 -0.09 -7.85 10.73
C PHE A 34 -0.11 -9.02 9.75
N GLY A 35 0.68 -8.90 8.68
CA GLY A 35 0.80 -9.93 7.67
C GLY A 35 1.25 -9.33 6.34
N ALA A 36 0.97 -10.04 5.25
CA ALA A 36 1.39 -9.65 3.92
C ALA A 36 0.33 -9.90 2.84
N ILE A 37 0.40 -9.07 1.80
CA ILE A 37 -0.28 -9.33 0.53
C ILE A 37 0.63 -10.23 -0.30
N ARG A 38 0.19 -11.46 -0.54
CA ARG A 38 0.98 -12.49 -1.23
C ARG A 38 0.32 -12.91 -2.53
N ASP A 39 1.14 -13.16 -3.53
CA ASP A 39 0.69 -13.77 -4.76
C ASP A 39 0.26 -15.21 -4.51
N SER A 40 -0.96 -15.57 -4.91
CA SER A 40 -1.48 -16.93 -4.77
C SER A 40 -0.74 -17.95 -5.62
N LEU A 41 0.08 -17.52 -6.61
CA LEU A 41 0.84 -18.41 -7.48
C LEU A 41 2.11 -18.96 -6.81
N ASP A 42 2.93 -18.10 -6.21
CA ASP A 42 4.27 -18.45 -5.70
C ASP A 42 4.54 -17.97 -4.26
N GLY A 43 3.56 -17.31 -3.62
CA GLY A 43 3.68 -16.78 -2.26
C GLY A 43 4.55 -15.53 -2.15
N ALA A 44 5.05 -14.99 -3.27
CA ALA A 44 5.85 -13.78 -3.29
C ALA A 44 5.04 -12.57 -2.83
N LEU A 45 5.73 -11.58 -2.25
CA LEU A 45 5.09 -10.34 -1.83
C LEU A 45 4.60 -9.54 -3.04
N VAL A 46 3.40 -8.96 -2.91
CA VAL A 46 2.84 -8.06 -3.91
C VAL A 46 3.23 -6.62 -3.58
N GLU A 47 4.29 -6.18 -4.24
CA GLU A 47 4.87 -4.84 -4.17
C GLU A 47 3.87 -3.75 -4.62
N GLN A 48 3.82 -2.62 -3.90
CA GLN A 48 2.93 -1.48 -4.16
C GLN A 48 3.50 -0.13 -3.68
N ASP A 49 2.68 0.93 -3.73
CA ASP A 49 2.94 2.22 -3.08
C ASP A 49 2.25 2.26 -1.71
N ILE A 50 2.92 2.77 -0.67
CA ILE A 50 2.27 3.01 0.63
C ILE A 50 1.26 4.17 0.56
N GLN A 51 1.53 5.17 -0.26
CA GLN A 51 0.65 6.31 -0.47
C GLN A 51 -0.10 6.16 -1.79
N THR A 52 -1.43 6.26 -1.73
CA THR A 52 -2.31 6.10 -2.90
C THR A 52 -2.19 4.74 -3.62
N GLY A 53 -1.61 3.73 -2.98
CA GLY A 53 -1.61 2.34 -3.45
C GLY A 53 -2.88 1.59 -3.03
N SER A 54 -2.74 0.28 -2.82
CA SER A 54 -3.83 -0.55 -2.31
C SER A 54 -3.93 -0.38 -0.79
N GLN A 55 -5.12 -0.62 -0.25
CA GLN A 55 -5.38 -0.60 1.18
C GLN A 55 -6.28 -1.79 1.51
N ILE A 56 -6.20 -2.26 2.76
CA ILE A 56 -7.10 -3.29 3.26
C ILE A 56 -8.31 -2.56 3.81
N GLU A 57 -9.44 -2.63 3.13
CA GLU A 57 -10.68 -2.06 3.63
C GLU A 57 -11.35 -3.06 4.57
N VAL A 58 -11.69 -2.62 5.77
CA VAL A 58 -12.34 -3.46 6.79
C VAL A 58 -13.60 -2.79 7.29
N GLN A 59 -14.61 -3.60 7.61
CA GLN A 59 -15.87 -3.16 8.20
C GLN A 59 -16.14 -3.99 9.45
N GLU A 60 -16.19 -3.33 10.60
CA GLU A 60 -16.48 -3.96 11.89
C GLU A 60 -17.96 -4.35 11.98
N LEU A 61 -18.23 -5.61 12.28
CA LEU A 61 -19.59 -6.15 12.37
C LEU A 61 -20.22 -5.83 13.75
N GLY A 62 -21.53 -6.04 13.85
CA GLY A 62 -22.30 -5.79 15.08
C GLY A 62 -22.89 -4.38 15.21
N PHE A 63 -22.57 -3.46 14.29
CA PHE A 63 -23.15 -2.12 14.24
C PHE A 63 -24.31 -2.03 13.23
N GLN A 64 -25.30 -1.17 13.53
CA GLN A 64 -26.43 -0.92 12.62
C GLN A 64 -25.99 -0.31 11.28
N THR A 65 -24.91 0.47 11.30
CA THR A 65 -24.31 1.06 10.08
C THR A 65 -22.83 0.72 10.06
N LEU A 66 -22.45 -0.09 9.08
CA LEU A 66 -21.06 -0.48 8.88
C LEU A 66 -20.27 0.70 8.29
N VAL A 67 -19.14 1.02 8.90
CA VAL A 67 -18.23 2.08 8.46
C VAL A 67 -16.94 1.43 7.98
N SER A 68 -16.49 1.82 6.79
CA SER A 68 -15.22 1.35 6.25
C SER A 68 -14.04 2.02 6.95
N GLN A 69 -13.12 1.21 7.43
CA GLN A 69 -11.80 1.59 7.92
C GLN A 69 -10.74 1.05 6.95
N PHE A 70 -9.53 1.62 6.97
CA PHE A 70 -8.48 1.24 6.04
C PHE A 70 -7.17 0.96 6.76
N TRP A 71 -6.63 -0.25 6.59
CA TRP A 71 -5.27 -0.56 7.00
C TRP A 71 -4.30 -0.31 5.84
N VAL A 72 -3.23 0.39 6.14
CA VAL A 72 -2.22 0.81 5.16
C VAL A 72 -1.21 -0.31 4.95
N ILE A 73 -0.83 -0.53 3.70
CA ILE A 73 0.13 -1.56 3.30
C ILE A 73 1.43 -0.88 2.91
N LYS A 74 2.57 -1.38 3.39
CA LYS A 74 3.90 -0.89 3.04
C LYS A 74 4.22 -1.16 1.56
N ASN A 75 5.23 -0.47 1.04
CA ASN A 75 5.66 -0.64 -0.35
C ASN A 75 5.99 -2.09 -0.73
N ASN A 76 6.52 -2.88 0.20
CA ASN A 76 6.87 -4.28 -0.02
C ASN A 76 5.67 -5.24 0.10
N GLY A 77 4.45 -4.75 0.33
CA GLY A 77 3.26 -5.59 0.47
C GLY A 77 2.97 -6.10 1.89
N GLU A 78 3.84 -5.84 2.87
CA GLU A 78 3.56 -6.14 4.28
C GLU A 78 2.70 -5.04 4.93
N TYR A 79 1.94 -5.37 5.97
CA TYR A 79 1.17 -4.39 6.74
C TYR A 79 1.24 -4.67 8.24
N ARG A 80 0.98 -3.63 9.04
CA ARG A 80 0.84 -3.73 10.49
C ARG A 80 -0.04 -2.61 11.01
N ASN A 81 -1.03 -2.95 11.84
CA ASN A 81 -1.82 -1.99 12.61
C ASN A 81 -1.90 -2.46 14.07
N ASN A 82 -1.39 -1.64 14.98
CA ASN A 82 -1.35 -1.95 16.41
C ASN A 82 -2.56 -1.39 17.18
N LEU A 83 -3.51 -0.76 16.49
CA LEU A 83 -4.67 -0.09 17.06
C LEU A 83 -5.94 -0.63 16.37
N VAL A 84 -6.31 -1.87 16.69
CA VAL A 84 -7.52 -2.54 16.22
C VAL A 84 -8.35 -3.01 17.42
N PHE A 85 -9.68 -3.00 17.28
CA PHE A 85 -10.57 -3.58 18.28
C PHE A 85 -10.78 -5.07 18.01
N SER A 86 -10.86 -5.88 19.05
CA SER A 86 -11.24 -7.28 18.91
C SER A 86 -12.73 -7.40 18.56
N ASN A 87 -13.03 -7.94 17.38
CA ASN A 87 -14.38 -8.12 16.85
C ASN A 87 -14.36 -8.98 15.57
N ASP A 88 -15.53 -9.28 15.00
CA ASP A 88 -15.65 -9.84 13.65
C ASP A 88 -15.67 -8.71 12.60
N TYR A 89 -14.96 -8.93 11.50
CA TYR A 89 -14.81 -7.98 10.40
C TYR A 89 -15.14 -8.60 9.04
N ASP A 90 -15.76 -7.80 8.17
CA ASP A 90 -15.76 -8.04 6.74
C ASP A 90 -14.59 -7.29 6.09
N ILE A 91 -13.76 -7.99 5.31
CA ILE A 91 -12.56 -7.44 4.68
C ILE A 91 -12.75 -7.42 3.16
N TYR A 92 -12.51 -6.25 2.55
CA TYR A 92 -12.66 -6.00 1.12
C TYR A 92 -11.30 -5.65 0.51
N MET A 93 -10.79 -6.55 -0.30
CA MET A 93 -9.56 -6.35 -1.07
C MET A 93 -9.96 -5.80 -2.44
N ARG A 94 -9.96 -4.48 -2.63
CA ARG A 94 -10.40 -3.82 -3.87
C ARG A 94 -9.63 -2.52 -4.15
N ASN A 95 -9.77 -1.97 -5.36
CA ASN A 95 -9.12 -0.73 -5.79
C ASN A 95 -7.57 -0.73 -5.65
N GLY A 96 -6.96 -1.90 -5.87
CA GLY A 96 -5.53 -2.13 -5.71
C GLY A 96 -4.83 -2.51 -7.03
N ASN A 97 -3.70 -3.20 -6.91
CA ASN A 97 -2.94 -3.76 -8.04
C ASN A 97 -3.16 -5.29 -8.21
N TYR A 98 -4.27 -5.80 -7.70
CA TYR A 98 -4.69 -7.20 -7.75
C TYR A 98 -6.19 -7.32 -7.95
N PHE A 99 -6.64 -8.50 -8.42
CA PHE A 99 -8.06 -8.79 -8.60
C PHE A 99 -8.83 -8.72 -7.27
N PRO A 100 -10.02 -8.10 -7.26
CA PRO A 100 -10.74 -7.88 -6.02
C PRO A 100 -11.38 -9.16 -5.47
N TYR A 101 -11.43 -9.27 -4.15
CA TYR A 101 -12.15 -10.33 -3.43
C TYR A 101 -12.54 -9.88 -2.01
N THR A 102 -13.36 -10.68 -1.35
CA THR A 102 -13.90 -10.38 -0.02
C THR A 102 -13.71 -11.57 0.91
N LEU A 103 -13.34 -11.29 2.15
CA LEU A 103 -13.38 -12.23 3.27
C LEU A 103 -14.48 -11.78 4.23
N LYS A 104 -15.30 -12.71 4.69
CA LYS A 104 -16.47 -12.42 5.52
C LYS A 104 -16.28 -13.02 6.91
N ASN A 105 -16.77 -12.33 7.94
CA ASN A 105 -16.73 -12.79 9.33
C ASN A 105 -15.32 -13.22 9.78
N VAL A 106 -14.32 -12.37 9.54
CA VAL A 106 -12.95 -12.58 10.02
C VAL A 106 -12.87 -12.12 11.46
N THR A 107 -12.68 -13.04 12.39
CA THR A 107 -12.52 -12.73 13.82
C THR A 107 -11.12 -12.20 14.09
N ILE A 108 -11.05 -11.05 14.77
CA ILE A 108 -9.83 -10.47 15.32
C ILE A 108 -9.87 -10.65 16.83
N GLU A 109 -8.95 -11.45 17.36
CA GLU A 109 -8.84 -11.73 18.79
C GLU A 109 -8.09 -10.60 19.52
N PRO A 110 -8.27 -10.42 20.84
CA PRO A 110 -7.58 -9.38 21.65
C PRO A 110 -6.10 -9.71 21.90
N VAL A 111 -5.37 -10.01 20.82
CA VAL A 111 -3.96 -10.41 20.77
C VAL A 111 -3.33 -9.89 19.46
N GLU A 112 -2.11 -10.32 19.15
CA GLU A 112 -1.54 -10.19 17.81
C GLU A 112 -2.16 -11.23 16.86
N ASN A 113 -2.72 -10.77 15.76
CA ASN A 113 -3.34 -11.60 14.72
C ASN A 113 -2.48 -11.51 13.44
N GLU A 114 -1.99 -12.65 12.96
CA GLU A 114 -1.27 -12.77 11.69
C GLU A 114 -2.24 -13.20 10.58
N ILE A 115 -2.43 -12.35 9.57
CA ILE A 115 -3.34 -12.62 8.45
C ILE A 115 -2.64 -12.30 7.14
N ASP A 116 -2.34 -13.35 6.37
CA ASP A 116 -1.85 -13.21 5.00
C ASP A 116 -3.02 -13.20 4.01
N PHE A 117 -2.95 -12.27 3.06
CA PHE A 117 -3.95 -12.12 1.99
C PHE A 117 -3.40 -12.69 0.69
N LEU A 118 -3.95 -13.82 0.25
CA LEU A 118 -3.59 -14.43 -1.04
C LEU A 118 -4.37 -13.75 -2.17
N VAL A 119 -3.65 -13.15 -3.12
CA VAL A 119 -4.21 -12.34 -4.20
C VAL A 119 -3.67 -12.77 -5.56
N VAL A 120 -4.37 -12.40 -6.62
CA VAL A 120 -3.85 -12.49 -7.99
C VAL A 120 -3.50 -11.08 -8.44
N PRO A 121 -2.20 -10.68 -8.50
CA PRO A 121 -1.83 -9.38 -9.04
C PRO A 121 -2.24 -9.26 -10.51
N TYR A 122 -2.53 -8.06 -11.01
CA TYR A 122 -2.84 -7.91 -12.43
C TYR A 122 -1.64 -8.25 -13.30
N ILE A 123 -0.46 -7.72 -12.94
CA ILE A 123 0.79 -7.93 -13.66
C ILE A 123 1.88 -8.35 -12.67
N ARG A 124 2.64 -9.38 -13.02
CA ARG A 124 3.90 -9.71 -12.37
C ARG A 124 5.06 -9.16 -13.21
N VAL A 125 5.94 -8.41 -12.58
CA VAL A 125 7.22 -8.00 -13.19
C VAL A 125 8.25 -9.07 -12.88
N LYS A 126 8.69 -9.83 -13.87
CA LYS A 126 9.61 -10.97 -13.71
C LYS A 126 10.98 -10.65 -14.31
N ASN A 127 12.00 -11.37 -13.86
CA ASN A 127 13.37 -11.27 -14.36
C ASN A 127 13.89 -9.83 -14.40
N CYS A 128 13.51 -9.01 -13.42
CA CYS A 128 13.85 -7.60 -13.41
C CYS A 128 15.29 -7.39 -12.96
N THR A 129 16.08 -6.74 -13.81
CA THR A 129 17.42 -6.24 -13.47
C THR A 129 17.43 -4.73 -13.63
N ILE A 130 18.10 -4.03 -12.72
CA ILE A 130 18.32 -2.59 -12.78
C ILE A 130 19.80 -2.34 -12.46
N ALA A 131 20.52 -1.72 -13.37
CA ALA A 131 21.96 -1.50 -13.24
C ALA A 131 22.41 -0.15 -13.82
N HIS A 132 23.55 0.34 -13.33
CA HIS A 132 24.23 1.49 -13.91
C HIS A 132 25.11 1.03 -15.08
N ASP A 133 24.72 1.40 -16.29
CA ASP A 133 25.57 1.34 -17.47
C ASP A 133 26.52 2.55 -17.46
N GLN A 134 27.72 2.33 -16.91
CA GLN A 134 28.73 3.37 -16.78
C GLN A 134 29.27 3.85 -18.13
N ALA A 135 29.32 2.97 -19.14
CA ALA A 135 29.86 3.32 -20.45
C ALA A 135 28.98 4.33 -21.18
N ASN A 136 27.65 4.21 -21.00
CA ASN A 136 26.68 5.11 -21.61
C ASN A 136 26.11 6.15 -20.64
N ASN A 137 26.54 6.15 -19.37
CA ASN A 137 26.07 7.03 -18.30
C ASN A 137 24.54 6.99 -18.10
N ARG A 138 23.99 5.77 -17.97
CA ARG A 138 22.54 5.53 -17.83
C ARG A 138 22.23 4.51 -16.75
N ILE A 139 21.08 4.64 -16.10
CA ILE A 139 20.46 3.50 -15.42
C ILE A 139 19.63 2.74 -16.44
N VAL A 140 19.83 1.44 -16.53
CA VAL A 140 19.12 0.57 -17.47
C VAL A 140 18.39 -0.51 -16.68
N ALA A 141 17.11 -0.71 -17.02
CA ALA A 141 16.30 -1.78 -16.48
C ALA A 141 15.85 -2.72 -17.59
N THR A 142 15.96 -4.03 -17.37
CA THR A 142 15.39 -5.06 -18.25
C THR A 142 14.47 -5.96 -17.44
N PHE A 143 13.35 -6.38 -18.02
CA PHE A 143 12.35 -7.21 -17.34
C PHE A 143 11.40 -7.86 -18.34
N THR A 144 10.66 -8.87 -17.90
CA THR A 144 9.51 -9.44 -18.61
C THR A 144 8.24 -9.20 -17.79
N LEU A 145 7.09 -9.30 -18.45
CA LEU A 145 5.77 -9.16 -17.82
C LEU A 145 4.99 -10.46 -17.93
N GLU A 146 4.29 -10.82 -16.87
CA GLU A 146 3.34 -11.93 -16.86
C GLU A 146 1.97 -11.42 -16.38
N ALA A 147 0.91 -11.80 -17.08
CA ALA A 147 -0.46 -11.45 -16.71
C ALA A 147 -0.98 -12.38 -15.61
N GLY A 148 -1.62 -11.82 -14.58
CA GLY A 148 -2.28 -12.62 -13.55
C GLY A 148 -3.49 -13.40 -14.06
N LYS A 149 -4.19 -12.86 -15.07
CA LYS A 149 -5.27 -13.55 -15.82
C LYS A 149 -5.20 -13.20 -17.31
N PRO A 150 -5.71 -14.05 -18.22
CA PRO A 150 -5.63 -13.81 -19.67
C PRO A 150 -6.26 -12.50 -20.17
N VAL A 151 -7.20 -11.93 -19.41
CA VAL A 151 -7.87 -10.66 -19.75
C VAL A 151 -6.96 -9.43 -19.56
N VAL A 152 -5.89 -9.55 -18.78
CA VAL A 152 -5.06 -8.41 -18.40
C VAL A 152 -4.22 -7.92 -19.58
N LYS A 153 -4.31 -6.63 -19.86
CA LYS A 153 -3.43 -5.91 -20.78
C LYS A 153 -2.51 -4.97 -20.02
N VAL A 154 -1.41 -4.55 -20.65
CA VAL A 154 -0.53 -3.51 -20.11
C VAL A 154 -0.82 -2.18 -20.80
N LYS A 155 -1.00 -1.15 -19.97
CA LYS A 155 -1.26 0.24 -20.38
C LYS A 155 0.01 1.07 -20.41
N SER A 156 0.88 0.91 -19.41
CA SER A 156 2.16 1.60 -19.38
C SER A 156 3.17 0.88 -18.52
N ILE A 157 4.45 1.12 -18.80
CA ILE A 157 5.58 0.68 -18.00
C ILE A 157 6.46 1.88 -17.68
N ARG A 158 7.12 1.87 -16.52
CA ARG A 158 7.98 2.97 -16.08
C ARG A 158 9.10 2.49 -15.16
N LEU A 159 10.27 3.10 -15.34
CA LEU A 159 11.40 3.06 -14.43
C LEU A 159 11.36 4.32 -13.57
N TYR A 160 11.07 4.14 -12.29
CA TYR A 160 11.01 5.18 -11.28
C TYR A 160 12.38 5.37 -10.64
N ALA A 161 12.65 6.58 -10.15
CA ALA A 161 13.85 6.92 -9.39
C ALA A 161 13.48 7.86 -8.25
N PHE A 162 14.08 7.64 -7.08
CA PHE A 162 13.97 8.54 -5.93
C PHE A 162 15.18 8.43 -4.99
N SER A 163 15.27 9.33 -4.02
CA SER A 163 16.36 9.37 -3.04
C SER A 163 16.24 8.32 -1.93
N ASP A 164 15.06 7.72 -1.75
CA ASP A 164 14.80 6.71 -0.72
C ASP A 164 14.00 5.51 -1.25
N GLN A 165 13.86 4.49 -0.40
CA GLN A 165 13.25 3.20 -0.73
C GLN A 165 11.75 3.25 -1.06
N TYR A 166 11.05 4.36 -0.79
CA TYR A 166 9.62 4.48 -1.05
C TYR A 166 9.28 4.79 -2.51
N VAL A 167 10.29 4.77 -3.39
CA VAL A 167 10.17 5.01 -4.84
C VAL A 167 9.00 4.23 -5.48
N GLY A 168 8.20 4.94 -6.27
CA GLY A 168 7.00 4.40 -6.94
C GLY A 168 6.22 5.49 -7.69
N GLU A 169 4.97 5.21 -8.03
CA GLU A 169 4.14 6.14 -8.81
C GLU A 169 3.86 7.41 -8.02
N TYR A 170 3.61 7.32 -6.72
CA TYR A 170 3.39 8.53 -5.92
C TYR A 170 4.70 9.25 -5.60
N ILE A 171 5.74 8.51 -5.20
CA ILE A 171 7.04 9.03 -4.77
C ILE A 171 8.08 8.81 -5.87
N LYS A 172 8.31 9.85 -6.69
CA LYS A 172 9.26 9.80 -7.80
C LYS A 172 9.83 11.16 -8.12
N PHE A 173 11.02 11.16 -8.72
CA PHE A 173 11.52 12.35 -9.40
C PHE A 173 10.74 12.64 -10.69
N ALA A 174 10.72 13.92 -11.08
CA ALA A 174 10.26 14.37 -12.38
C ALA A 174 11.32 14.08 -13.46
N THR A 175 11.59 12.81 -13.70
CA THR A 175 12.59 12.35 -14.68
C THR A 175 12.28 12.91 -16.07
N THR A 176 13.31 13.38 -16.75
CA THR A 176 13.26 13.91 -18.12
C THR A 176 13.76 12.88 -19.13
N GLY A 177 13.25 12.95 -20.35
CA GLY A 177 13.54 12.04 -21.46
C GLY A 177 12.36 11.11 -21.77
N THR A 178 12.58 10.14 -22.65
CA THR A 178 11.54 9.18 -23.07
C THR A 178 11.88 7.74 -22.73
N GLY A 179 13.16 7.42 -22.50
CA GLY A 179 13.62 6.05 -22.25
C GLY A 179 13.08 5.43 -20.95
N PHE A 180 12.64 6.24 -19.99
CA PHE A 180 12.25 5.75 -18.66
C PHE A 180 10.80 5.27 -18.61
N SER A 181 9.99 5.49 -19.63
CA SER A 181 8.59 5.07 -19.64
C SER A 181 8.06 4.81 -21.04
N GLN A 182 7.09 3.89 -21.14
CA GLN A 182 6.36 3.64 -22.37
C GLN A 182 4.86 3.54 -22.06
N VAL A 183 4.04 4.20 -22.87
CA VAL A 183 2.57 4.13 -22.82
C VAL A 183 2.08 3.45 -24.08
N PHE A 184 1.16 2.51 -23.93
CA PHE A 184 0.59 1.72 -25.01
C PHE A 184 -0.82 2.21 -25.33
N SER A 185 -1.03 2.67 -26.57
CA SER A 185 -2.33 3.13 -27.06
C SER A 185 -2.57 2.61 -28.49
N PRO A 186 -3.41 1.57 -28.69
CA PRO A 186 -4.21 0.87 -27.67
C PRO A 186 -3.34 0.07 -26.68
N THR A 187 -3.93 -0.33 -25.55
CA THR A 187 -3.28 -1.21 -24.58
C THR A 187 -3.00 -2.58 -25.22
N ILE A 188 -1.88 -3.20 -24.86
CA ILE A 188 -1.38 -4.42 -25.51
C ILE A 188 -1.55 -5.65 -24.64
N ALA A 189 -1.74 -6.81 -25.27
CA ALA A 189 -1.68 -8.09 -24.57
C ALA A 189 -0.26 -8.35 -24.03
N ILE A 190 -0.18 -8.98 -22.87
CA ILE A 190 1.09 -9.32 -22.24
C ILE A 190 1.60 -10.64 -22.83
N ASN A 191 2.82 -10.62 -23.37
CA ASN A 191 3.53 -11.82 -23.81
C ASN A 191 4.73 -12.07 -22.88
N PRO A 192 4.75 -13.17 -22.10
CA PRO A 192 5.87 -13.49 -21.21
C PRO A 192 7.24 -13.63 -21.88
N ALA A 193 7.29 -13.86 -23.20
CA ALA A 193 8.54 -13.92 -23.96
C ALA A 193 9.09 -12.53 -24.34
N THR A 194 8.31 -11.46 -24.20
CA THR A 194 8.76 -10.10 -24.53
C THR A 194 9.63 -9.54 -23.41
N THR A 195 10.88 -9.20 -23.75
CA THR A 195 11.77 -8.44 -22.87
C THR A 195 11.58 -6.95 -23.12
N TYR A 196 11.30 -6.20 -22.06
CA TYR A 196 11.22 -4.75 -22.08
C TYR A 196 12.54 -4.16 -21.57
N THR A 197 12.93 -3.02 -22.13
CA THR A 197 14.09 -2.24 -21.67
C THR A 197 13.67 -0.80 -21.44
N LEU A 198 13.97 -0.27 -20.25
CA LEU A 198 13.78 1.14 -19.90
C LEU A 198 15.11 1.72 -19.45
N SER A 199 15.31 3.02 -19.63
CA SER A 199 16.54 3.69 -19.20
C SER A 199 16.34 5.13 -18.75
N ILE A 200 17.16 5.57 -17.81
CA ILE A 200 17.27 6.95 -17.37
C ILE A 200 18.67 7.44 -17.75
N ASP A 201 18.72 8.47 -18.60
CA ASP A 201 19.95 9.17 -18.94
C ASP A 201 20.39 10.06 -17.76
N LEU A 202 21.57 9.79 -17.19
CA LEU A 202 22.01 10.50 -15.99
C LEU A 202 22.46 11.93 -16.27
N ALA A 203 23.03 12.20 -17.46
CA ALA A 203 23.42 13.55 -17.86
C ALA A 203 22.20 14.48 -17.95
N SER A 204 21.14 14.02 -18.61
CA SER A 204 19.86 14.73 -18.77
C SER A 204 19.08 14.91 -17.45
N ASN A 205 19.44 14.16 -16.41
CA ASN A 205 18.78 14.18 -15.10
C ASN A 205 19.73 14.59 -13.96
N SER A 206 20.84 15.24 -14.28
CA SER A 206 21.94 15.58 -13.34
C SER A 206 21.55 16.51 -12.18
N THR A 207 20.45 17.26 -12.30
CA THR A 207 19.93 18.10 -11.22
C THR A 207 19.23 17.27 -10.13
N LEU A 208 18.65 16.13 -10.51
CA LEU A 208 17.89 15.22 -9.66
C LEU A 208 18.79 14.09 -9.14
N ILE A 209 19.62 13.55 -10.03
CA ILE A 209 20.44 12.36 -9.83
C ILE A 209 21.92 12.75 -9.98
N LYS A 210 22.58 12.99 -8.84
CA LYS A 210 23.97 13.46 -8.77
C LYS A 210 24.94 12.28 -8.55
N PRO A 211 26.16 12.34 -9.11
CA PRO A 211 27.19 11.35 -8.80
C PRO A 211 27.62 11.43 -7.32
N GLY A 212 28.19 10.34 -6.81
CA GLY A 212 28.73 10.21 -5.46
C GLY A 212 27.71 9.84 -4.38
N ARG A 213 26.50 9.39 -4.76
CA ARG A 213 25.47 8.97 -3.80
C ARG A 213 24.58 7.86 -4.35
N SER A 214 23.88 7.18 -3.43
CA SER A 214 22.93 6.14 -3.79
C SER A 214 21.53 6.70 -4.03
N TYR A 215 20.84 6.08 -4.96
CA TYR A 215 19.43 6.29 -5.27
C TYR A 215 18.71 4.95 -5.36
N PHE A 216 17.39 4.97 -5.25
CA PHE A 216 16.55 3.80 -5.40
C PHE A 216 15.79 3.88 -6.71
N PHE A 217 15.80 2.77 -7.43
CA PHE A 217 15.14 2.62 -8.72
C PHE A 217 14.14 1.48 -8.66
N ARG A 218 13.01 1.61 -9.35
CA ARG A 218 11.95 0.60 -9.32
C ARG A 218 11.26 0.53 -10.66
N VAL A 219 10.97 -0.67 -11.15
CA VAL A 219 10.14 -0.86 -12.34
C VAL A 219 8.70 -1.04 -11.89
N GLY A 220 7.77 -0.33 -12.55
CA GLY A 220 6.34 -0.56 -12.40
C GLY A 220 5.62 -0.70 -13.74
N ALA A 221 4.52 -1.44 -13.72
CA ALA A 221 3.64 -1.69 -14.84
C ALA A 221 2.18 -1.41 -14.45
N MET A 222 1.50 -0.59 -15.23
CA MET A 222 0.08 -0.27 -15.06
C MET A 222 -0.74 -1.19 -15.96
N ALA A 223 -1.68 -1.91 -15.36
CA ALA A 223 -2.60 -2.78 -16.08
C ALA A 223 -3.75 -2.00 -16.72
N ASP A 224 -4.43 -2.66 -17.64
CA ASP A 224 -5.74 -2.29 -18.17
C ASP A 224 -6.67 -3.49 -18.08
N VAL A 225 -7.68 -3.37 -17.21
CA VAL A 225 -8.65 -4.41 -16.86
C VAL A 225 -9.99 -3.73 -16.57
N THR A 226 -11.08 -4.25 -17.10
CA THR A 226 -12.41 -3.69 -16.86
C THR A 226 -13.08 -4.32 -15.65
N GLY A 227 -13.97 -3.58 -14.99
CA GLY A 227 -14.84 -4.12 -13.92
C GLY A 227 -14.16 -4.35 -12.57
N VAL A 228 -12.96 -3.80 -12.33
CA VAL A 228 -12.18 -4.03 -11.10
C VAL A 228 -11.94 -2.79 -10.24
N GLY A 229 -12.59 -1.66 -10.58
CA GLY A 229 -12.43 -0.39 -9.87
C GLY A 229 -11.15 0.35 -10.25
N THR A 230 -10.54 1.06 -9.30
CA THR A 230 -9.28 1.79 -9.55
C THR A 230 -8.11 0.82 -9.62
N ILE A 231 -7.36 0.85 -10.71
CA ILE A 231 -6.15 0.05 -10.90
C ILE A 231 -4.94 0.82 -10.39
N ARG A 232 -4.13 0.17 -9.56
CA ARG A 232 -2.83 0.65 -9.10
C ARG A 232 -1.70 -0.06 -9.86
N THR A 233 -0.52 0.55 -9.89
CA THR A 233 0.67 0.00 -10.54
C THR A 233 1.17 -1.26 -9.81
N ASN A 234 1.54 -2.29 -10.58
CA ASN A 234 2.30 -3.44 -10.08
C ASN A 234 3.80 -3.16 -10.19
N TYR A 235 4.59 -3.64 -9.23
CA TYR A 235 6.02 -3.34 -9.18
C TYR A 235 6.90 -4.58 -9.08
N ALA A 236 8.15 -4.42 -9.50
CA ALA A 236 9.25 -5.22 -8.97
C ALA A 236 9.75 -4.61 -7.64
N PRO A 237 10.51 -5.37 -6.82
CA PRO A 237 11.27 -4.80 -5.72
C PRO A 237 12.18 -3.66 -6.19
N ASN A 238 12.39 -2.66 -5.33
CA ASN A 238 13.31 -1.58 -5.65
C ASN A 238 14.78 -2.06 -5.58
N VAL A 239 15.66 -1.38 -6.32
CA VAL A 239 17.10 -1.62 -6.33
C VAL A 239 17.81 -0.33 -5.96
N LYS A 240 18.66 -0.40 -4.94
CA LYS A 240 19.57 0.67 -4.58
C LYS A 240 20.79 0.63 -5.50
N VAL A 241 21.09 1.73 -6.17
CA VAL A 241 22.25 1.87 -7.05
C VAL A 241 23.08 3.07 -6.61
N THR A 242 24.39 2.89 -6.48
CA THR A 242 25.35 3.97 -6.20
C THR A 242 25.93 4.48 -7.50
N LEU A 243 25.91 5.81 -7.66
CA LEU A 243 26.40 6.53 -8.84
C LEU A 243 27.71 7.25 -8.55
#